data_AF-A0AB38PKE2-F1
#
_entry.id   AF-A0AB38PKE2-F1
#
_cell.length_a   1.000
_cell.length_b   1.000
_cell.length_c   1.000
_cell.angle_alpha   90.00
_cell.angle_beta   90.00
_cell.angle_gamma   90.00
#
_symmetry.space_group_name_H-M   'P 1'
#
loop_
_entity.id
_entity.type
_entity.pdbx_description
1 polymer ?
#
loop_
_entity_poly.entity_id
_entity_poly.type
_entity_poly.pdbx_seq_one_letter_code
_entity_poly.pdbx_strand_id
1 'polypeptide(L)'
;MDAEYGEVETSGQIAGKTFYDFHLFDGVEGADNAACRYGEIAVPVDFLASYSDARGIHIRIPYVADIRLLQVRIAMKSGSGGVEYVRGAVDGRYWFPVMRENENGTRETVTPASLYALNDEGIYNLLLEEDCLVIYSGEETDFGIGASKVQNETFLLKAAAGNLYQHPTTGVGLIDFLHSNMENNGLAAKLQAEFTSDKIIIRNAYIDSVTGELFLETEEKEDSHG
;
A
#
# COMPACT_ATOMS: atom_id res chain seq x y z
N MET A 1 15.21 2.70 -11.95
CA MET A 1 14.36 1.53 -11.60
C MET A 1 13.19 1.64 -12.54
N ASP A 2 13.16 0.83 -13.58
CA ASP A 2 12.20 0.93 -14.68
C ASP A 2 11.00 0.04 -14.36
N ALA A 3 9.84 0.64 -14.19
CA ALA A 3 8.60 -0.03 -13.78
C ALA A 3 7.92 -0.79 -14.94
N GLU A 4 8.56 -0.89 -16.10
CA GLU A 4 7.99 -1.57 -17.28
C GLU A 4 7.95 -3.11 -17.17
N TYR A 5 8.62 -3.72 -16.19
CA TYR A 5 8.80 -5.19 -16.14
C TYR A 5 8.40 -5.88 -14.82
N GLY A 6 7.80 -5.14 -13.89
CA GLY A 6 7.23 -5.67 -12.66
C GLY A 6 5.79 -5.21 -12.56
N GLU A 7 4.83 -6.14 -12.50
CA GLU A 7 3.46 -5.81 -12.14
C GLU A 7 3.48 -5.35 -10.68
N VAL A 8 3.27 -4.05 -10.47
CA VAL A 8 3.18 -3.45 -9.14
C VAL A 8 1.70 -3.35 -8.80
N GLU A 9 1.26 -4.16 -7.83
CA GLU A 9 -0.05 -4.01 -7.21
C GLU A 9 0.12 -3.34 -5.85
N THR A 10 -0.58 -2.23 -5.63
CA THR A 10 -0.67 -1.58 -4.32
C THR A 10 -2.06 -1.80 -3.76
N SER A 11 -2.19 -2.60 -2.71
CA SER A 11 -3.44 -2.72 -1.96
C SER A 11 -3.33 -1.93 -0.66
N GLY A 12 -4.25 -0.99 -0.43
CA GLY A 12 -4.34 -0.28 0.85
C GLY A 12 -4.81 -1.24 1.95
N GLN A 13 -3.96 -1.52 2.95
CA GLN A 13 -4.35 -2.37 4.08
C GLN A 13 -4.89 -1.53 5.24
N ILE A 14 -6.19 -1.69 5.51
CA ILE A 14 -6.91 -1.02 6.60
C ILE A 14 -7.50 -2.03 7.60
N ALA A 15 -7.37 -3.32 7.32
CA ALA A 15 -7.93 -4.40 8.12
C ALA A 15 -7.27 -4.48 9.51
N GLY A 16 -8.08 -4.59 10.56
CA GLY A 16 -7.60 -4.73 11.94
C GLY A 16 -7.27 -3.41 12.64
N LYS A 17 -7.45 -2.26 11.99
CA LYS A 17 -7.23 -0.93 12.60
C LYS A 17 -8.48 -0.42 13.32
N THR A 18 -8.29 0.19 14.49
CA THR A 18 -9.38 0.79 15.27
C THR A 18 -9.56 2.24 14.89
N PHE A 19 -10.76 2.58 14.43
CA PHE A 19 -11.12 3.95 14.06
C PHE A 19 -11.75 4.70 15.24
N TYR A 20 -11.34 5.95 15.40
CA TYR A 20 -11.91 6.87 16.38
C TYR A 20 -12.78 7.93 15.71
N ASP A 21 -13.84 8.34 16.41
CA ASP A 21 -14.76 9.35 15.91
C ASP A 21 -14.07 10.72 15.90
N PHE A 22 -14.10 11.37 14.74
CA PHE A 22 -13.63 12.74 14.57
C PHE A 22 -14.81 13.69 14.34
N HIS A 23 -14.82 14.80 15.08
CA HIS A 23 -15.82 15.85 14.93
C HIS A 23 -15.15 17.19 14.67
N LEU A 24 -15.53 17.87 13.57
CA LEU A 24 -15.06 19.20 13.25
C LEU A 24 -16.04 20.25 13.78
N PHE A 25 -15.55 21.21 14.56
CA PHE A 25 -16.38 22.28 15.13
C PHE A 25 -16.56 23.44 14.16
N ASP A 26 -17.76 24.03 14.17
CA ASP A 26 -18.02 25.27 13.43
C ASP A 26 -17.29 26.48 14.02
N GLY A 27 -17.19 26.50 15.34
CA GLY A 27 -16.38 27.44 16.10
C GLY A 27 -16.27 27.02 17.56
N VAL A 28 -15.23 27.50 18.23
CA VAL A 28 -14.94 27.25 19.65
C VAL A 28 -14.93 28.58 20.39
N GLU A 29 -15.73 28.70 21.45
CA GLU A 29 -15.81 29.92 22.25
C GLU A 29 -14.45 30.27 22.88
N GLY A 30 -14.04 31.53 22.77
CA GLY A 30 -12.75 32.00 23.30
C GLY A 30 -11.51 31.58 22.51
N ALA A 31 -11.68 30.93 21.36
CA ALA A 31 -10.60 30.49 20.49
C ALA A 31 -10.46 31.35 19.21
N ASP A 32 -9.34 31.23 18.52
CA ASP A 32 -9.07 31.94 17.25
C ASP A 32 -9.73 31.23 16.06
N ASN A 33 -11.04 31.40 15.94
CA ASN A 33 -11.83 30.83 14.84
C ASN A 33 -11.59 31.49 13.48
N ALA A 34 -10.85 32.61 13.45
CA ALA A 34 -10.53 33.32 12.21
C ALA A 34 -9.35 32.65 11.51
N ALA A 35 -8.31 32.28 12.26
CA ALA A 35 -7.13 31.62 11.72
C ALA A 35 -7.20 30.08 11.79
N CYS A 36 -7.94 29.52 12.75
CA CYS A 36 -7.94 28.09 13.03
C CYS A 36 -9.31 27.43 12.84
N ARG A 37 -9.28 26.17 12.42
CA ARG A 37 -10.40 25.24 12.44
C ARG A 37 -10.13 24.17 13.50
N TYR A 38 -11.14 23.84 14.30
CA TYR A 38 -10.97 22.98 15.46
C TYR A 38 -11.64 21.63 15.25
N GLY A 39 -11.00 20.56 15.71
CA GLY A 39 -11.54 19.20 15.69
C GLY A 39 -11.35 18.45 17.01
N GLU A 40 -12.21 17.48 17.29
CA GLU A 40 -12.12 16.60 18.45
C GLU A 40 -12.08 15.14 17.99
N ILE A 41 -11.12 14.39 18.53
CA ILE A 41 -11.07 12.93 18.43
C ILE A 41 -11.62 12.36 19.73
N ALA A 42 -12.63 11.50 19.64
CA ALA A 42 -13.18 10.81 20.79
C ALA A 42 -12.52 9.44 20.98
N VAL A 43 -11.89 9.23 22.14
CA VAL A 43 -11.20 7.98 22.48
C VAL A 43 -11.70 7.41 23.81
N PRO A 44 -11.52 6.10 24.08
CA PRO A 44 -11.82 5.51 25.39
C PRO A 44 -10.97 6.11 26.51
N VAL A 45 -11.44 6.01 27.76
CA VAL A 45 -10.73 6.56 28.94
C VAL A 45 -9.32 5.98 29.14
N ASP A 46 -9.13 4.70 28.82
CA ASP A 46 -7.83 4.00 28.96
C ASP A 46 -6.93 4.15 27.73
N PHE A 47 -7.29 5.03 26.79
CA PHE A 47 -6.61 5.17 25.50
C PHE A 47 -5.10 5.38 25.66
N LEU A 48 -4.69 6.32 26.51
CA LEU A 48 -3.26 6.64 26.73
C LEU A 48 -2.45 5.44 27.24
N ALA A 49 -3.07 4.52 28.00
CA ALA A 49 -2.38 3.32 28.49
C ALA A 49 -2.16 2.28 27.37
N SER A 50 -2.98 2.33 26.32
CA SER A 50 -2.92 1.40 25.18
C SER A 50 -2.28 2.01 23.91
N TYR A 51 -2.02 3.31 23.93
CA TYR A 51 -1.48 4.05 22.80
C TYR A 51 -0.04 3.63 22.49
N SER A 52 0.28 3.52 21.21
CA SER A 52 1.64 3.35 20.71
C SER A 52 1.79 4.03 19.35
N ASP A 53 2.96 4.61 19.09
CA ASP A 53 3.23 5.28 17.81
C ASP A 53 3.18 4.32 16.62
N ALA A 54 3.45 3.04 16.85
CA ALA A 54 3.31 1.99 15.84
C ALA A 54 1.84 1.79 15.38
N ARG A 55 0.87 2.11 16.24
CA ARG A 55 -0.56 2.03 15.91
C ARG A 55 -1.14 3.39 15.54
N GLY A 56 -0.73 4.46 16.22
CA GLY A 56 -1.27 5.79 16.02
C GLY A 56 -2.77 5.90 16.30
N ILE A 57 -3.39 6.93 15.73
CA ILE A 57 -4.81 7.29 15.89
C ILE A 57 -5.46 7.34 14.52
N HIS A 58 -6.15 6.27 14.14
CA HIS A 58 -6.88 6.22 12.87
C HIS A 58 -8.21 6.95 12.97
N ILE A 59 -8.42 7.90 12.06
CA ILE A 59 -9.67 8.67 11.95
C ILE A 59 -10.10 8.81 10.50
N ARG A 60 -11.37 9.18 10.32
CA ARG A 60 -11.91 9.56 9.02
C ARG A 60 -12.30 11.02 9.03
N ILE A 61 -11.70 11.81 8.14
CA ILE A 61 -12.05 13.22 7.95
C ILE A 61 -12.56 13.36 6.51
N PRO A 62 -13.87 13.59 6.30
CA PRO A 62 -14.40 13.92 4.97
C PRO A 62 -13.73 15.18 4.41
N TYR A 63 -13.72 15.32 3.09
CA TYR A 63 -13.21 16.54 2.47
C TYR A 63 -13.98 17.78 2.95
N VAL A 64 -13.24 18.77 3.43
CA VAL A 64 -13.76 20.09 3.83
C VAL A 64 -12.89 21.16 3.17
N ALA A 65 -13.52 22.01 2.36
CA ALA A 65 -12.87 23.13 1.69
C ALA A 65 -12.61 24.31 2.65
N ASP A 66 -11.81 24.07 3.70
CA ASP A 66 -11.41 25.07 4.69
C ASP A 66 -9.89 25.26 4.66
N ILE A 67 -9.48 26.53 4.59
CA ILE A 67 -8.07 26.95 4.49
C ILE A 67 -7.48 27.42 5.82
N ARG A 68 -8.27 27.37 6.90
CA ARG A 68 -7.79 27.66 8.25
C ARG A 68 -6.91 26.52 8.77
N LEU A 69 -5.98 26.85 9.66
CA LEU A 69 -5.07 25.87 10.25
C LEU A 69 -5.84 24.89 11.13
N LEU A 70 -5.54 23.60 11.00
CA LEU A 70 -6.22 22.56 11.76
C LEU A 70 -5.61 22.39 13.16
N GLN A 71 -6.46 22.51 14.17
CA GLN A 71 -6.16 22.28 15.58
C GLN A 71 -7.05 21.16 16.11
N VAL A 72 -6.47 20.16 16.78
CA VAL A 72 -7.22 18.98 17.24
C VAL A 72 -6.99 18.73 18.71
N ARG A 73 -8.05 18.32 19.42
CA ARG A 73 -7.98 17.82 20.80
C ARG A 73 -8.40 16.37 20.88
N ILE A 74 -7.91 15.67 21.90
CA ILE A 74 -8.28 14.28 22.16
C ILE A 74 -9.14 14.23 23.43
N ALA A 75 -10.39 13.80 23.28
CA ALA A 75 -11.39 13.68 24.34
C ALA A 75 -11.53 12.22 24.79
N MET A 76 -11.07 11.93 25.99
CA MET A 76 -11.24 10.65 26.68
C MET A 76 -12.65 10.61 27.29
N LYS A 77 -13.54 9.82 26.68
CA LYS A 77 -14.94 9.70 27.11
C LYS A 77 -15.11 8.49 28.04
N SER A 78 -15.56 8.75 29.26
CA SER A 78 -15.97 7.70 30.20
C SER A 78 -17.40 7.25 29.90
N GLY A 79 -17.70 5.97 30.11
CA GLY A 79 -19.07 5.43 30.02
C GLY A 79 -20.07 6.07 31.00
N SER A 80 -19.57 6.81 32.00
CA SER A 80 -20.38 7.56 32.97
C SER A 80 -20.74 8.99 32.51
N GLY A 81 -20.28 9.43 31.34
CA GLY A 81 -20.52 10.78 30.80
C GLY A 81 -19.46 11.82 31.15
N GLY A 82 -18.44 11.46 31.93
CA GLY A 82 -17.26 12.30 32.14
C GLY A 82 -16.40 12.40 30.88
N VAL A 83 -15.92 13.60 30.57
CA VAL A 83 -14.98 13.86 29.48
C VAL A 83 -13.71 14.45 30.06
N GLU A 84 -12.60 13.77 29.84
CA GLU A 84 -11.26 14.28 30.14
C GLU A 84 -10.52 14.57 28.84
N TYR A 85 -9.62 15.56 28.86
CA TYR A 85 -8.84 15.92 27.69
C TYR A 85 -7.38 15.56 27.89
N VAL A 86 -6.77 14.99 26.85
CA VAL A 86 -5.32 14.81 26.81
C VAL A 86 -4.67 16.19 26.80
N ARG A 87 -3.65 16.37 27.64
CA ARG A 87 -2.91 17.63 27.76
C ARG A 87 -1.46 17.42 27.37
N GLY A 88 -0.91 18.36 26.61
CA GLY A 88 0.51 18.39 26.25
C GLY A 88 1.38 18.50 27.50
N ALA A 89 2.51 17.80 27.50
CA ALA A 89 3.42 17.78 28.63
C ALA A 89 4.13 19.13 28.85
N VAL A 90 4.31 19.91 27.78
CA VAL A 90 5.11 21.15 27.76
C VAL A 90 4.32 22.35 28.26
N ASP A 91 3.09 22.54 27.76
CA ASP A 91 2.30 23.76 27.98
C ASP A 91 0.95 23.51 28.67
N GLY A 92 0.60 22.24 28.91
CA GLY A 92 -0.67 21.84 29.50
C GLY A 92 -1.89 22.16 28.63
N ARG A 93 -1.68 22.57 27.36
CA ARG A 93 -2.77 22.82 26.41
C ARG A 93 -3.35 21.49 25.96
N TYR A 94 -4.61 21.54 25.56
CA TYR A 94 -5.35 20.38 25.05
C TYR A 94 -5.70 20.52 23.57
N TRP A 95 -5.33 21.64 22.93
CA TRP A 95 -5.42 21.84 21.49
C TRP A 95 -4.03 21.69 20.89
N PHE A 96 -3.89 20.72 20.00
CA PHE A 96 -2.65 20.40 19.32
C PHE A 96 -2.71 20.85 17.85
N PRO A 97 -1.70 21.60 17.36
CA PRO A 97 -1.60 21.87 15.94
C PRO A 97 -1.38 20.56 15.18
N VAL A 98 -2.10 20.41 14.07
CA VAL A 98 -1.87 19.27 13.16
C VAL A 98 -0.78 19.66 12.15
N MET A 99 0.24 18.81 12.08
CA MET A 99 1.44 19.02 11.28
C MET A 99 1.61 17.86 10.30
N ARG A 100 2.07 18.15 9.09
CA ARG A 100 2.56 17.15 8.15
C ARG A 100 4.07 17.17 8.15
N GLU A 101 4.68 15.99 8.17
CA GLU A 101 6.11 15.82 7.92
C GLU A 101 6.36 15.59 6.42
N ASN A 102 7.24 16.41 5.83
CA ASN A 102 7.68 16.26 4.44
C ASN A 102 8.91 15.34 4.36
N GLU A 103 9.24 14.87 3.15
CA GLU A 103 10.39 13.98 2.89
C GLU A 103 11.74 14.51 3.43
N ASN A 104 11.86 15.83 3.54
CA ASN A 104 13.06 16.50 4.05
C ASN A 104 13.10 16.58 5.59
N GLY A 105 12.14 15.97 6.30
CA GLY A 105 12.00 16.02 7.76
C GLY A 105 11.47 17.37 8.30
N THR A 106 11.03 18.27 7.41
CA THR A 106 10.44 19.55 7.81
C THR A 106 8.96 19.37 8.12
N ARG A 107 8.50 19.97 9.22
CA ARG A 107 7.09 19.96 9.62
C ARG A 107 6.37 21.23 9.21
N GLU A 108 5.21 21.07 8.60
CA GLU A 108 4.35 22.17 8.15
C GLU A 108 2.95 22.02 8.71
N THR A 109 2.36 23.13 9.14
CA THR A 109 0.95 23.16 9.59
C THR A 109 0.02 22.85 8.43
N VAL A 110 -1.03 22.07 8.68
CA VAL A 110 -1.99 21.68 7.64
C VAL A 110 -3.32 22.40 7.77
N THR A 111 -4.05 22.42 6.66
CA THR A 111 -5.45 22.86 6.58
C THR A 111 -6.35 21.66 6.24
N PRO A 112 -7.64 21.64 6.62
CA PRO A 112 -8.55 20.59 6.20
C PRO A 112 -8.58 20.37 4.68
N ALA A 113 -8.50 21.44 3.88
CA ALA A 113 -8.47 21.34 2.43
C ALA A 113 -7.21 20.63 1.89
N SER A 114 -6.07 20.77 2.56
CA SER A 114 -4.80 20.13 2.15
C SER A 114 -4.74 18.63 2.47
N LEU A 115 -5.59 18.11 3.35
CA LEU A 115 -5.56 16.70 3.76
C LEU A 115 -5.87 15.73 2.61
N TYR A 116 -6.69 16.16 1.65
CA TYR A 116 -6.99 15.36 0.46
C TYR A 116 -5.74 14.99 -0.36
N ALA A 117 -4.67 15.80 -0.28
CA ALA A 117 -3.41 15.48 -0.94
C ALA A 117 -2.61 14.35 -0.26
N LEU A 118 -2.96 13.99 0.99
CA LEU A 118 -2.35 12.87 1.72
C LEU A 118 -3.11 11.55 1.49
N ASN A 119 -4.44 11.62 1.47
CA ASN A 119 -5.33 10.48 1.25
C ASN A 119 -6.67 11.00 0.73
N ASP A 120 -7.12 10.50 -0.42
CA ASP A 120 -8.34 10.91 -1.10
C ASP A 120 -9.60 10.21 -0.58
N GLU A 121 -9.44 9.06 0.09
CA GLU A 121 -10.52 8.37 0.81
C GLU A 121 -10.86 9.02 2.16
N GLY A 122 -10.09 10.02 2.60
CA GLY A 122 -10.28 10.73 3.86
C GLY A 122 -9.85 9.93 5.09
N ILE A 123 -8.98 8.93 4.91
CA ILE A 123 -8.49 8.04 5.95
C ILE A 123 -7.10 8.52 6.40
N TYR A 124 -6.99 8.86 7.67
CA TYR A 124 -5.76 9.44 8.23
C TYR A 124 -5.32 8.72 9.49
N ASN A 125 -4.00 8.70 9.71
CA ASN A 125 -3.39 8.26 10.96
C ASN A 125 -2.66 9.45 11.60
N LEU A 126 -2.89 9.67 12.90
CA LEU A 126 -2.22 10.72 13.64
C LEU A 126 -1.31 10.12 14.71
N LEU A 127 -0.12 10.68 14.85
CA LEU A 127 0.81 10.38 15.93
C LEU A 127 0.79 11.54 16.94
N LEU A 128 0.64 11.19 18.21
CA LEU A 128 0.68 12.14 19.32
C LEU A 128 2.12 12.37 19.73
N GLU A 129 2.59 13.60 19.55
CA GLU A 129 3.88 14.06 20.06
C GLU A 129 3.70 15.07 21.21
N GLU A 130 4.80 15.52 21.81
CA GLU A 130 4.77 16.33 23.03
C GLU A 130 4.02 17.67 22.88
N ASP A 131 4.03 18.26 21.67
CA ASP A 131 3.48 19.59 21.38
C ASP A 131 2.56 19.65 20.14
N CYS A 132 2.45 18.57 19.36
CA CYS A 132 1.69 18.55 18.11
C CYS A 132 1.15 17.16 17.77
N LEU A 133 0.25 17.13 16.78
CA LEU A 133 -0.22 15.89 16.14
C LEU A 133 0.36 15.80 14.74
N VAL A 134 1.12 14.76 14.45
CA VAL A 134 1.67 14.54 13.11
C VAL A 134 0.72 13.66 12.31
N ILE A 135 0.29 14.12 11.13
CA ILE A 135 -0.68 13.42 10.28
C ILE A 135 -0.01 12.71 9.10
N TYR A 136 -0.42 11.46 8.89
CA TYR A 136 -0.03 10.61 7.77
C TYR A 136 -1.28 10.04 7.07
N SER A 137 -1.09 9.47 5.87
CA SER A 137 -2.12 8.62 5.27
C SER A 137 -2.44 7.47 6.21
N GLY A 138 -3.73 7.16 6.39
CA GLY A 138 -4.15 6.07 7.26
C GLY A 138 -4.06 4.69 6.60
N GLU A 139 -3.94 4.66 5.28
CA GLU A 139 -3.65 3.46 4.51
C GLU A 139 -2.17 3.12 4.58
N GLU A 140 -1.86 1.88 4.94
CA GLU A 140 -0.55 1.31 4.70
C GLU A 140 -0.53 0.78 3.27
N THR A 141 0.30 1.41 2.43
CA THR A 141 0.64 0.87 1.12
C THR A 141 1.68 -0.23 1.33
N ASP A 142 1.24 -1.48 1.25
CA ASP A 142 2.16 -2.60 1.18
C ASP A 142 2.73 -2.71 -0.24
N PHE A 143 4.04 -2.89 -0.36
CA PHE A 143 4.73 -3.07 -1.64
C PHE A 143 4.88 -4.57 -1.89
N GLY A 144 3.94 -5.14 -2.64
CA GLY A 144 4.08 -6.50 -3.16
C GLY A 144 5.14 -6.53 -4.26
N ILE A 145 6.34 -7.06 -3.99
CA ILE A 145 7.30 -7.40 -5.06
C ILE A 145 6.86 -8.73 -5.66
N GLY A 146 6.12 -8.68 -6.77
CA GLY A 146 5.77 -9.86 -7.57
C GLY A 146 6.99 -10.45 -8.29
N ALA A 147 6.90 -11.73 -8.67
CA ALA A 147 7.92 -12.35 -9.51
C ALA A 147 7.91 -11.74 -10.94
N SER A 148 9.08 -11.52 -11.55
CA SER A 148 9.16 -10.97 -12.91
C SER A 148 8.83 -12.03 -13.97
N LYS A 149 7.59 -11.99 -14.46
CA LYS A 149 6.99 -12.98 -15.37
C LYS A 149 7.77 -13.15 -16.69
N VAL A 150 8.09 -12.04 -17.36
CA VAL A 150 8.80 -12.04 -18.66
C VAL A 150 10.24 -12.57 -18.52
N GLN A 151 10.90 -12.28 -17.39
CA GLN A 151 12.26 -12.76 -17.13
C GLN A 151 12.26 -14.27 -16.85
N ASN A 152 11.30 -14.76 -16.05
CA ASN A 152 11.14 -16.19 -15.77
C ASN A 152 10.86 -16.99 -17.05
N GLU A 153 9.95 -16.50 -17.90
CA GLU A 153 9.66 -17.12 -19.21
C GLU A 153 10.89 -17.16 -20.11
N THR A 154 11.58 -16.02 -20.27
CA THR A 154 12.80 -15.94 -21.11
C THR A 154 13.90 -16.87 -20.59
N PHE A 155 14.01 -17.01 -19.28
CA PHE A 155 15.01 -17.87 -18.65
C PHE A 155 14.69 -19.36 -18.88
N LEU A 156 13.42 -19.78 -18.72
CA LEU A 156 12.96 -21.15 -19.01
C LEU A 156 13.17 -21.55 -20.48
N LEU A 157 12.93 -20.62 -21.41
CA LEU A 157 13.12 -20.85 -22.84
C LEU A 157 14.60 -21.05 -23.20
N LYS A 158 15.50 -20.28 -22.56
CA LYS A 158 16.95 -20.35 -22.82
C LYS A 158 17.65 -21.47 -22.07
N ALA A 159 17.15 -21.87 -20.90
CA ALA A 159 17.75 -22.93 -20.10
C ALA A 159 17.51 -24.31 -20.75
N ALA A 160 18.59 -25.04 -21.02
CA ALA A 160 18.52 -26.46 -21.36
C ALA A 160 18.59 -27.30 -20.07
N ALA A 161 17.85 -28.41 -20.03
CA ALA A 161 17.92 -29.37 -18.92
C ALA A 161 19.38 -29.81 -18.71
N GLY A 162 19.87 -29.71 -17.47
CA GLY A 162 21.24 -30.00 -17.06
C GLY A 162 22.09 -28.76 -16.76
N ASN A 163 21.65 -27.56 -17.16
CA ASN A 163 22.41 -26.32 -16.96
C ASN A 163 22.13 -25.63 -15.60
N LEU A 164 21.02 -25.95 -14.94
CA LEU A 164 20.74 -25.46 -13.59
C LEU A 164 21.24 -26.47 -12.55
N TYR A 165 22.21 -26.06 -11.73
CA TYR A 165 22.81 -26.92 -10.70
C TYR A 165 21.78 -27.43 -9.66
N GLN A 166 20.84 -26.56 -9.25
CA GLN A 166 19.83 -26.91 -8.25
C GLN A 166 18.59 -27.58 -8.86
N HIS A 167 18.31 -27.35 -10.15
CA HIS A 167 17.16 -27.88 -10.87
C HIS A 167 17.59 -28.47 -12.22
N PRO A 168 18.32 -29.60 -12.22
CA PRO A 168 18.98 -30.13 -13.42
C PRO A 168 17.99 -30.69 -14.46
N THR A 169 16.71 -30.86 -14.12
CA THR A 169 15.67 -31.33 -15.04
C THR A 169 14.85 -30.20 -15.65
N THR A 170 15.04 -28.96 -15.18
CA THR A 170 14.24 -27.80 -15.58
C THR A 170 14.87 -27.08 -16.77
N GLY A 171 14.01 -26.64 -17.69
CA GLY A 171 14.40 -25.89 -18.89
C GLY A 171 13.87 -26.52 -20.17
N VAL A 172 13.45 -25.66 -21.09
CA VAL A 172 12.89 -26.07 -22.39
C VAL A 172 14.00 -26.41 -23.38
N GLY A 173 15.12 -25.69 -23.36
CA GLY A 173 16.24 -25.89 -24.28
C GLY A 173 15.84 -25.62 -25.73
N LEU A 174 15.25 -24.45 -26.02
CA LEU A 174 14.67 -24.14 -27.34
C LEU A 174 15.65 -24.38 -28.51
N ILE A 175 16.95 -24.20 -28.26
CA ILE A 175 18.03 -24.38 -29.25
C ILE A 175 18.10 -25.79 -29.85
N ASP A 176 17.71 -26.81 -29.09
CA ASP A 176 17.72 -28.20 -29.54
C ASP A 176 16.60 -28.50 -30.55
N PHE A 177 15.59 -27.62 -30.62
CA PHE A 177 14.42 -27.77 -31.48
C PHE A 177 14.46 -26.88 -32.73
N LEU A 178 15.34 -25.87 -32.78
CA LEU A 178 15.44 -24.92 -33.89
C LEU A 178 15.87 -25.56 -35.23
N HIS A 179 16.51 -26.72 -35.20
CA HIS A 179 17.07 -27.38 -36.39
C HIS A 179 16.35 -28.68 -36.79
N SER A 180 15.25 -29.04 -36.11
CA SER A 180 14.54 -30.30 -36.33
C SER A 180 13.20 -30.07 -37.03
N ASN A 181 12.71 -31.07 -37.78
CA ASN A 181 11.49 -30.96 -38.59
C ASN A 181 10.22 -30.77 -37.72
N MET A 182 9.66 -29.55 -37.73
CA MET A 182 8.87 -28.97 -36.62
C MET A 182 7.49 -29.60 -36.34
N GLU A 183 6.89 -30.33 -37.27
CA GLU A 183 5.52 -30.85 -37.10
C GLU A 183 5.40 -32.03 -36.11
N ASN A 184 6.51 -32.64 -35.66
CA ASN A 184 6.46 -33.88 -34.84
C ASN A 184 7.48 -33.99 -33.68
N ASN A 185 8.16 -32.90 -33.27
CA ASN A 185 9.30 -33.01 -32.34
C ASN A 185 8.97 -32.92 -30.84
N GLY A 186 7.71 -32.92 -30.43
CA GLY A 186 7.34 -32.87 -29.01
C GLY A 186 7.66 -31.55 -28.29
N LEU A 187 8.10 -30.50 -29.01
CA LEU A 187 8.36 -29.17 -28.44
C LEU A 187 7.14 -28.60 -27.71
N ALA A 188 5.95 -28.71 -28.32
CA ALA A 188 4.71 -28.28 -27.68
C ALA A 188 4.44 -29.02 -26.36
N ALA A 189 4.71 -30.32 -26.30
CA ALA A 189 4.54 -31.12 -25.09
C ALA A 189 5.57 -30.74 -24.01
N LYS A 190 6.81 -30.43 -24.40
CA LYS A 190 7.87 -29.98 -23.48
C LYS A 190 7.60 -28.57 -22.95
N LEU A 191 7.19 -27.64 -23.81
CA LEU A 191 6.72 -26.30 -23.42
C LEU A 191 5.57 -26.41 -22.43
N GLN A 192 4.54 -27.20 -22.72
CA GLN A 192 3.42 -27.37 -21.80
C GLN A 192 3.87 -27.95 -20.45
N ALA A 193 4.76 -28.95 -20.44
CA ALA A 193 5.22 -29.59 -19.22
C ALA A 193 6.03 -28.65 -18.31
N GLU A 194 6.99 -27.91 -18.88
CA GLU A 194 7.84 -26.98 -18.12
C GLU A 194 7.04 -25.78 -17.60
N PHE A 195 6.22 -25.16 -18.46
CA PHE A 195 5.42 -24.00 -18.05
C PHE A 195 4.35 -24.39 -17.02
N THR A 196 3.68 -25.54 -17.18
CA THR A 196 2.70 -26.02 -16.18
C THR A 196 3.37 -26.35 -14.85
N SER A 197 4.61 -26.86 -14.86
CA SER A 197 5.40 -27.10 -13.65
C SER A 197 5.66 -25.81 -12.88
N ASP A 198 5.84 -24.70 -13.59
CA ASP A 198 6.04 -23.35 -13.03
C ASP A 198 4.72 -22.57 -12.86
N LYS A 199 3.58 -23.27 -12.86
CA LYS A 199 2.22 -22.70 -12.73
C LYS A 199 1.83 -21.72 -13.84
N ILE A 200 2.50 -21.75 -14.99
CA ILE A 200 2.17 -20.94 -16.16
C ILE A 200 1.40 -21.79 -17.18
N ILE A 201 0.29 -21.26 -17.68
CA ILE A 201 -0.57 -21.85 -18.71
C ILE A 201 -0.23 -21.20 -20.04
N ILE A 202 0.06 -22.01 -21.06
CA ILE A 202 0.23 -21.53 -22.43
C ILE A 202 -1.16 -21.44 -23.08
N ARG A 203 -1.59 -20.22 -23.44
CA ARG A 203 -2.84 -19.96 -24.17
C ARG A 203 -2.68 -20.23 -25.65
N ASN A 204 -1.58 -19.75 -26.21
CA ASN A 204 -1.25 -19.92 -27.62
C ASN A 204 0.26 -20.04 -27.79
N ALA A 205 0.68 -20.85 -28.75
CA ALA A 205 2.08 -21.00 -29.12
C ALA A 205 2.18 -21.29 -30.60
N TYR A 206 2.82 -20.41 -31.36
CA TYR A 206 3.04 -20.61 -32.79
C TYR A 206 4.37 -20.02 -33.23
N ILE A 207 4.96 -20.63 -34.26
CA ILE A 207 6.19 -20.14 -34.87
C ILE A 207 5.82 -19.48 -36.18
N ASP A 208 6.25 -18.24 -36.39
CA ASP A 208 6.16 -17.61 -37.70
C ASP A 208 7.14 -18.31 -38.64
N SER A 209 6.60 -18.97 -39.67
CA SER A 209 7.39 -19.76 -40.63
C SER A 209 8.23 -18.92 -41.58
N VAL A 210 8.00 -17.60 -41.64
CA VAL A 210 8.72 -16.64 -42.47
C VAL A 210 9.87 -16.00 -41.70
N THR A 211 9.65 -15.63 -40.43
CA THR A 211 10.68 -15.00 -39.58
C THR A 211 11.45 -15.99 -38.71
N GLY A 212 10.89 -17.18 -38.46
CA GLY A 212 11.42 -18.17 -37.53
C GLY A 212 11.21 -17.80 -36.05
N GLU A 213 10.42 -16.76 -35.77
CA GLU A 213 10.16 -16.29 -34.42
C GLU A 213 9.08 -17.14 -33.74
N LEU A 214 9.33 -17.53 -32.49
CA LEU A 214 8.36 -18.21 -31.65
C LEU A 214 7.53 -17.17 -30.89
N PHE A 215 6.23 -17.19 -31.10
CA PHE A 215 5.24 -16.44 -30.35
C PHE A 215 4.62 -17.34 -29.29
N LEU A 216 4.68 -16.88 -28.04
CA LEU A 216 4.11 -17.55 -26.87
C LEU A 216 3.18 -16.55 -26.17
N GLU A 217 1.95 -16.98 -25.95
CA GLU A 217 0.98 -16.27 -25.13
C GLU A 217 0.74 -17.12 -23.88
N THR A 218 1.09 -16.57 -22.73
CA THR A 218 1.14 -17.27 -21.44
C THR A 218 0.31 -16.55 -20.39
N GLU A 219 -0.26 -17.30 -19.44
CA GLU A 219 -1.07 -16.79 -18.33
C GLU A 219 -0.75 -17.60 -17.07
N GLU A 220 -0.52 -16.96 -15.93
CA GLU A 220 -0.32 -17.69 -14.67
C GLU A 220 -1.64 -18.32 -14.21
N LYS A 221 -1.54 -19.53 -13.71
CA LYS A 221 -2.62 -20.16 -12.98
C LYS A 221 -2.70 -19.47 -11.62
N GLU A 222 -3.54 -18.45 -11.51
CA GLU A 222 -3.84 -17.80 -10.23
C GLU A 222 -4.15 -18.89 -9.20
N ASP A 223 -3.35 -18.94 -8.12
CA ASP A 223 -3.76 -19.66 -6.94
C ASP A 223 -4.99 -18.89 -6.43
N SER A 224 -6.18 -19.44 -6.68
CA SER A 224 -7.39 -19.02 -5.98
C SER A 224 -7.22 -19.38 -4.51
N HIS A 225 -6.46 -18.55 -3.80
CA HIS A 225 -6.36 -18.53 -2.35
C HIS A 225 -7.64 -17.86 -1.84
N GLY A 226 -8.57 -18.69 -1.37
CA GLY A 226 -9.63 -18.26 -0.45
C GLY A 226 -9.10 -18.00 0.94
#